data_AF-N1WSC0-F1
#
_entry.id   AF-N1WSC0-F1
#
_cell.length_a   1.000
_cell.length_b   1.000
_cell.length_c   1.000
_cell.angle_alpha   90.00
_cell.angle_beta   90.00
_cell.angle_gamma   90.00
#
_symmetry.space_group_name_H-M   'P 1'
#
loop_
_entity.id
_entity.type
_entity.pdbx_description
1 polymer ?
#
loop_
_entity_poly.entity_id
_entity_poly.type
_entity_poly.pdbx_seq_one_letter_code
_entity_poly.pdbx_strand_id
1 'polypeptide(L)'
;MKRLNLLEILKKKYPKSINPKLIYVGLFQTSKDVFLEKILDDEPERLVQHNLEQIYDKDLVHFQPILQGCLFNPLIPIDDNATRFLLHMDPLSIMLNFNDIFTEDATDRLLKYI
;
A
#
# COMPACT_ATOMS: atom_id res chain seq x y z
N MET A 1 -10.15 -16.08 2.69
CA MET A 1 -9.62 -14.87 2.03
C MET A 1 -10.38 -13.68 2.58
N LYS A 2 -9.73 -12.52 2.74
CA LYS A 2 -10.35 -11.29 3.27
C LYS A 2 -9.92 -10.08 2.46
N ARG A 3 -10.80 -9.07 2.39
CA ARG A 3 -10.51 -7.76 1.80
C ARG A 3 -10.81 -6.67 2.79
N LEU A 4 -10.01 -5.60 2.76
CA LEU A 4 -10.22 -4.41 3.56
C LEU A 4 -9.99 -3.17 2.70
N ASN A 5 -11.03 -2.35 2.54
CA ASN A 5 -10.96 -1.11 1.78
C ASN A 5 -10.30 -0.01 2.64
N LEU A 6 -9.29 0.65 2.08
CA LEU A 6 -8.51 1.70 2.74
C LEU A 6 -8.72 3.10 2.14
N LEU A 7 -9.48 3.22 1.04
CA LEU A 7 -9.59 4.46 0.28
C LEU A 7 -10.02 5.66 1.13
N GLU A 8 -11.08 5.51 1.91
CA GLU A 8 -11.61 6.61 2.72
C GLU A 8 -10.63 7.03 3.84
N ILE A 9 -9.87 6.09 4.39
CA ILE A 9 -8.83 6.38 5.39
C ILE A 9 -7.67 7.12 4.72
N LEU A 10 -7.25 6.68 3.53
CA LEU A 10 -6.18 7.32 2.77
C LEU A 10 -6.55 8.73 2.31
N LYS A 11 -7.79 8.96 1.87
CA LYS A 11 -8.30 10.30 1.54
C LYS A 11 -8.28 11.24 2.74
N LYS A 12 -8.59 10.73 3.95
CA LYS A 12 -8.49 11.49 5.20
C LYS A 12 -7.04 11.78 5.58
N LYS A 13 -6.14 10.79 5.45
CA LYS A 13 -4.73 10.92 5.80
C LYS A 13 -3.96 11.84 4.85
N TYR A 14 -4.26 11.78 3.55
CA TYR A 14 -3.58 12.52 2.49
C TYR A 14 -4.57 13.37 1.68
N PRO A 15 -5.18 14.39 2.30
CA PRO A 15 -6.21 15.19 1.65
C PRO A 15 -5.65 15.87 0.40
N LYS A 16 -6.42 15.84 -0.69
CA LYS A 16 -6.08 16.40 -2.02
C LYS A 16 -4.85 15.79 -2.70
N SER A 17 -4.24 14.76 -2.12
CA SER A 17 -3.04 14.11 -2.68
C SER A 17 -3.35 12.74 -3.26
N ILE A 18 -4.47 12.12 -2.89
CA ILE A 18 -4.95 10.87 -3.48
C ILE A 18 -5.47 11.13 -4.89
N ASN A 19 -5.11 10.25 -5.83
CA ASN A 19 -5.56 10.30 -7.22
C ASN A 19 -7.11 10.31 -7.29
N PRO A 20 -7.75 11.31 -7.90
CA PRO A 20 -9.21 11.39 -7.97
C PRO A 20 -9.83 10.25 -8.79
N LYS A 21 -9.09 9.64 -9.71
CA LYS A 21 -9.52 8.46 -10.45
C LYS A 21 -9.49 7.18 -9.62
N LEU A 22 -8.86 7.18 -8.44
CA LEU A 22 -8.79 6.00 -7.58
C LEU A 22 -10.13 5.77 -6.87
N ILE A 23 -10.89 4.78 -7.36
CA ILE A 23 -12.22 4.43 -6.82
C ILE A 23 -12.15 3.29 -5.81
N TYR A 24 -11.06 2.53 -5.80
CA TYR A 24 -10.77 1.52 -4.80
C TYR A 24 -9.27 1.41 -4.55
N VAL A 25 -8.91 1.30 -3.28
CA VAL A 25 -7.60 0.79 -2.85
C VAL A 25 -7.82 0.02 -1.55
N GLY A 26 -7.26 -1.16 -1.46
CA GLY A 26 -7.46 -2.03 -0.31
C GLY A 26 -6.39 -3.09 -0.17
N LEU A 27 -6.41 -3.77 0.97
CA LEU A 27 -5.62 -4.98 1.15
C LEU A 27 -6.47 -6.20 0.84
N PHE A 28 -5.88 -7.17 0.17
CA PHE A 28 -6.41 -8.50 -0.01
C PHE A 28 -5.47 -9.53 0.59
N GLN A 29 -6.00 -10.41 1.42
CA GLN A 29 -5.22 -11.40 2.14
C GLN A 29 -5.74 -12.81 1.85
N THR A 30 -4.83 -13.67 1.43
CA THR A 30 -5.01 -15.12 1.34
C THR A 30 -4.35 -15.81 2.54
N SER A 31 -4.32 -17.13 2.56
CA SER A 31 -3.54 -17.87 3.57
C SER A 31 -2.03 -17.81 3.35
N LYS A 32 -1.57 -17.30 2.20
CA LYS A 32 -0.16 -17.32 1.79
C LYS A 32 0.41 -15.94 1.48
N ASP A 33 -0.43 -14.99 1.09
CA ASP A 33 0.01 -13.71 0.55
C ASP A 33 -0.87 -12.57 1.03
N VAL A 34 -0.29 -11.37 1.02
CA VAL A 34 -0.98 -10.10 1.22
C VAL A 34 -0.72 -9.24 -0.01
N PHE A 35 -1.78 -8.70 -0.60
CA PHE A 35 -1.73 -7.87 -1.79
C PHE A 35 -2.29 -6.49 -1.49
N LEU A 36 -1.72 -5.47 -2.12
CA LEU A 36 -2.42 -4.20 -2.34
C LEU A 36 -3.22 -4.32 -3.63
N GLU A 37 -4.52 -4.07 -3.54
CA GLU A 37 -5.42 -4.03 -4.69
C GLU A 37 -5.81 -2.58 -4.97
N LYS A 38 -5.95 -2.21 -6.25
CA LYS A 38 -6.53 -0.93 -6.68
C LYS A 38 -7.43 -1.06 -7.91
N ILE A 39 -8.37 -0.13 -8.04
CA ILE A 39 -9.19 0.08 -9.25
C ILE A 39 -9.24 1.58 -9.55
N LEU A 40 -9.09 1.92 -10.82
CA LEU A 40 -9.21 3.29 -11.34
C LEU A 40 -10.53 3.45 -12.11
N ASP A 41 -11.07 4.66 -12.11
CA ASP A 41 -12.36 5.01 -12.75
C ASP A 41 -12.33 4.90 -14.28
N ASP A 42 -11.16 5.06 -14.90
CA ASP A 42 -10.96 4.90 -16.34
C ASP A 42 -10.85 3.43 -16.78
N GLU A 43 -10.55 2.52 -15.86
CA GLU A 43 -10.53 1.07 -16.08
C GLU A 43 -11.27 0.32 -14.94
N PRO A 44 -12.59 0.52 -14.74
CA PRO A 44 -13.30 0.08 -13.54
C PRO A 44 -13.44 -1.44 -13.42
N GLU A 45 -13.29 -2.17 -14.54
CA GLU A 45 -13.29 -3.64 -14.57
C GLU A 45 -11.91 -4.25 -14.25
N ARG A 46 -10.86 -3.42 -14.22
CA ARG A 46 -9.49 -3.88 -14.03
C ARG A 46 -9.07 -3.76 -12.56
N LEU A 47 -9.00 -4.91 -11.89
CA LEU A 47 -8.39 -5.03 -10.57
C LEU A 47 -6.87 -5.22 -10.71
N VAL A 48 -6.09 -4.23 -10.29
CA VAL A 48 -4.63 -4.35 -10.23
C VAL A 48 -4.26 -4.86 -8.84
N GLN A 49 -3.48 -5.95 -8.78
CA GLN A 49 -2.98 -6.52 -7.53
C GLN A 49 -1.45 -6.46 -7.51
N HIS A 50 -0.87 -6.05 -6.38
CA HIS A 50 0.56 -6.04 -6.15
C HIS A 50 0.89 -6.85 -4.89
N ASN A 51 1.76 -7.87 -5.01
CA ASN A 51 2.15 -8.70 -3.86
C ASN A 51 3.08 -7.91 -2.93
N LEU A 52 2.80 -7.94 -1.63
CA LEU A 52 3.52 -7.17 -0.62
C LEU A 52 4.65 -7.96 0.07
N GLU A 53 4.94 -9.20 -0.34
CA GLU A 53 5.97 -10.06 0.25
C GLU A 53 7.37 -9.40 0.28
N GLN A 54 7.69 -8.58 -0.72
CA GLN A 54 8.99 -7.91 -0.85
C GLN A 54 9.04 -6.51 -0.25
N ILE A 55 7.97 -6.07 0.43
CA ILE A 55 8.00 -4.81 1.16
C ILE A 55 8.58 -5.09 2.54
N TYR A 56 9.81 -4.64 2.75
CA TYR A 56 10.54 -4.85 3.99
C TYR A 56 10.31 -3.73 5.00
N ASP A 57 10.26 -4.11 6.26
CA ASP A 57 10.34 -3.20 7.38
C ASP A 57 11.78 -2.65 7.48
N LYS A 58 11.92 -1.33 7.36
CA LYS A 58 13.21 -0.63 7.34
C LYS A 58 13.99 -0.82 8.64
N ASP A 59 13.30 -1.00 9.76
CA ASP A 59 13.94 -1.18 11.07
C ASP A 59 14.41 -2.63 11.27
N LEU A 60 13.77 -3.59 10.57
CA LEU A 60 14.06 -5.02 10.72
C LEU A 60 14.96 -5.58 9.61
N VAL A 61 15.07 -4.89 8.46
CA VAL A 61 15.80 -5.39 7.28
C VAL A 61 17.27 -5.71 7.58
N HIS A 62 17.89 -4.97 8.50
CA HIS A 62 19.29 -5.17 8.91
C HIS A 62 19.54 -6.48 9.68
N PHE A 63 18.48 -7.12 10.20
CA PHE A 63 18.57 -8.39 10.93
C PHE A 63 18.35 -9.61 10.03
N GLN A 64 18.20 -9.42 8.72
CA GLN A 64 18.16 -10.55 7.79
C GLN A 64 19.53 -11.27 7.72
N PRO A 65 19.56 -12.61 7.61
CA PRO A 65 18.42 -13.52 7.41
C PRO A 65 17.81 -14.07 8.72
N ILE A 66 18.23 -13.59 9.89
CA ILE A 66 17.86 -14.16 11.20
C ILE A 66 16.37 -13.96 11.48
N LEU A 67 15.79 -12.85 11.03
CA LEU A 67 14.36 -12.56 11.13
C LEU A 67 13.75 -12.28 9.76
N GLN A 68 12.50 -12.72 9.55
CA GLN A 68 11.73 -12.33 8.38
C GLN A 68 11.41 -10.84 8.48
N GLY A 69 12.15 -10.00 7.75
CA GLY A 69 11.99 -8.55 7.77
C GLY A 69 10.83 -8.03 6.90
N CYS A 70 9.91 -8.88 6.45
CA CYS A 70 8.76 -8.46 5.64
C CYS A 70 7.77 -7.66 6.50
N LEU A 71 7.36 -6.50 6.02
CA LEU A 71 6.41 -5.63 6.72
C LEU A 71 5.02 -6.28 6.80
N PHE A 72 4.62 -6.99 5.75
CA PHE A 72 3.31 -7.65 5.64
C PHE A 72 3.43 -9.15 5.80
N ASN A 73 2.46 -9.77 6.48
CA ASN A 73 2.48 -11.20 6.76
C ASN A 73 1.06 -11.81 6.65
N PRO A 74 0.86 -12.87 5.86
CA PRO A 74 -0.46 -13.50 5.69
C PRO A 74 -1.00 -14.20 6.95
N LEU A 75 -0.14 -14.48 7.94
CA LEU A 75 -0.49 -15.15 9.19
C LEU A 75 -1.04 -14.17 10.25
N ILE A 76 -0.85 -12.86 10.09
CA ILE A 76 -1.43 -11.85 10.98
C ILE A 76 -2.80 -11.39 10.46
N PRO A 77 -3.72 -10.92 11.33
CA PRO A 77 -4.99 -10.35 10.92
C PRO A 77 -4.83 -9.25 9.86
N ILE A 78 -5.78 -9.19 8.92
CA ILE A 78 -5.78 -8.18 7.84
C ILE A 78 -5.86 -6.75 8.39
N ASP A 79 -6.54 -6.56 9.51
CA ASP A 79 -6.62 -5.26 10.19
C ASP A 79 -5.25 -4.80 10.72
N ASP A 80 -4.41 -5.73 11.17
CA ASP A 80 -3.05 -5.45 11.61
C ASP A 80 -2.15 -5.14 10.39
N ASN A 81 -2.28 -5.89 9.30
CA ASN A 81 -1.60 -5.56 8.02
C ASN A 81 -2.02 -4.17 7.51
N ALA A 82 -3.30 -3.80 7.62
CA ALA A 82 -3.78 -2.48 7.24
C ALA A 82 -3.23 -1.38 8.15
N THR A 83 -3.19 -1.62 9.46
CA THR A 83 -2.56 -0.71 10.42
C THR A 83 -1.09 -0.50 10.06
N ARG A 84 -0.37 -1.57 9.71
CA ARG A 84 1.03 -1.47 9.28
C ARG A 84 1.20 -0.68 7.99
N PHE A 85 0.35 -0.92 6.98
CA PHE A 85 0.34 -0.13 5.76
C PHE A 85 0.12 1.36 6.09
N LEU A 86 -0.87 1.66 6.93
CA LEU A 86 -1.24 3.04 7.23
C LEU A 86 -0.22 3.76 8.13
N LEU A 87 0.54 3.06 8.97
CA LEU A 87 1.48 3.69 9.92
C LEU A 87 2.94 3.67 9.45
N HIS A 88 3.39 2.57 8.84
CA HIS A 88 4.80 2.35 8.54
C HIS A 88 5.18 2.60 7.08
N MET A 89 4.20 2.59 6.15
CA MET A 89 4.47 3.00 4.77
C MET A 89 4.41 4.52 4.66
N ASP A 90 5.58 5.13 4.48
CA ASP A 90 5.68 6.55 4.18
C ASP A 90 5.19 6.84 2.74
N PRO A 91 4.73 8.08 2.45
CA PRO A 91 4.18 8.44 1.15
C PRO A 91 5.12 8.18 -0.02
N LEU A 92 6.44 8.36 0.17
CA LEU A 92 7.42 8.12 -0.87
C LEU A 92 7.52 6.62 -1.18
N SER A 93 7.56 5.77 -0.15
CA SER A 93 7.53 4.31 -0.33
C SER A 93 6.24 3.84 -1.01
N ILE A 94 5.08 4.43 -0.68
CA ILE A 94 3.82 4.11 -1.35
C ILE A 94 3.89 4.50 -2.83
N MET A 95 4.36 5.72 -3.12
CA MET A 95 4.49 6.23 -4.50
C MET A 95 5.44 5.39 -5.35
N LEU A 96 6.61 5.01 -4.81
CA LEU A 96 7.63 4.26 -5.54
C LEU A 96 7.22 2.81 -5.85
N ASN A 97 6.39 2.20 -4.99
CA ASN A 97 5.96 0.82 -5.16
C ASN A 97 4.59 0.69 -5.84
N PHE A 98 3.74 1.71 -5.72
CA PHE A 98 2.35 1.67 -6.19
C PHE A 98 1.98 2.94 -6.94
N ASN A 99 2.09 2.86 -8.27
CA ASN A 99 1.72 3.95 -9.17
C ASN A 99 0.24 4.33 -9.00
N ASP A 100 -0.11 5.55 -9.38
CA ASP A 100 -1.49 6.08 -9.46
C ASP A 100 -2.27 6.09 -8.15
N ILE A 101 -1.63 5.88 -6.99
CA ILE A 101 -2.25 6.10 -5.68
C ILE A 101 -2.36 7.60 -5.38
N PHE A 102 -1.31 8.35 -5.70
CA PHE A 102 -1.25 9.80 -5.53
C PHE A 102 -1.50 10.53 -6.86
N THR A 103 -1.86 11.81 -6.78
CA THR A 103 -1.93 12.71 -7.94
C THR A 103 -0.54 12.94 -8.54
N GLU A 104 -0.48 13.36 -9.80
CA GLU A 104 0.77 13.79 -10.45
C GLU A 104 1.44 14.91 -9.64
N ASP A 105 0.70 15.97 -9.29
CA ASP A 105 1.19 17.05 -8.43
C ASP A 105 1.76 16.58 -7.08
N ALA A 106 1.16 15.57 -6.45
CA ALA A 106 1.67 15.01 -5.20
C ALA A 106 2.94 14.19 -5.44
N THR A 107 2.97 13.41 -6.52
CA THR A 107 4.13 12.63 -6.96
C THR A 107 5.33 13.54 -7.25
N ASP A 108 5.13 14.61 -8.02
CA ASP A 108 6.17 15.60 -8.34
C ASP A 108 6.74 16.29 -7.09
N ARG A 109 5.86 16.58 -6.12
CA ARG A 109 6.31 17.15 -4.84
C ARG A 109 7.13 16.16 -4.02
N LEU A 110 6.76 14.88 -4.00
CA LEU A 110 7.50 13.83 -3.28
C LEU A 110 8.87 13.57 -3.93
N LEU A 111 8.96 13.60 -5.26
CA LEU A 111 10.21 13.40 -6.00
C LEU A 111 11.24 14.51 -5.77
N LYS A 112 10.82 15.75 -5.46
CA LYS A 112 11.75 16.85 -5.15
C LYS A 112 12.57 16.65 -3.87
N TYR A 113 12.23 15.64 -3.05
CA TYR A 113 12.95 15.31 -1.81
C TYR A 113 13.97 14.17 -1.98
N ILE A 114 14.16 13.67 -3.20
CA ILE A 114 15.20 12.70 -3.57
C ILE A 114 16.32 13.45 -4.29
#